data_AF-A0A3N5UHK2-F1
#
_entry.id   AF-A0A3N5UHK2-F1
#
_cell.length_a   1.000
_cell.length_b   1.000
_cell.length_c   1.000
_cell.angle_alpha   90.00
_cell.angle_beta   90.00
_cell.angle_gamma   90.00
#
_symmetry.space_group_name_H-M   'P 1'
#
loop_
_entity.id
_entity.type
_entity.pdbx_description
1 polymer ?
#
loop_
_entity_poly.entity_id
_entity_poly.type
_entity_poly.pdbx_seq_one_letter_code
_entity_poly.pdbx_strand_id
1 'polypeptide(L)'
;MKQETKDSILGRVTSRECPLCGHHEIGFVTQDGEFHSLSPGSFIRVLEPPSQVGPVRDKLETPIPTEMEEQGRDRLWVPEPLRGDKVLRLKYSVLVKKHLFKGEMLGELYELAYLEKLEKLIEKVLDVPLAVVLDRFFSAPHLASGDSRQIAEAMYRELDEIKRPVELMRGWLERREDRRLAELIAPKAIEALGREPAEDGQVEKELEGLTLEEFLEML
;
A
#
# COMPACT_ATOMS: atom_id res chain seq x y z
N MET A 1 -11.81 -42.44 0.79
CA MET A 1 -11.65 -41.72 2.06
C MET A 1 -12.32 -40.37 1.91
N LYS A 2 -13.25 -40.01 2.79
CA LYS A 2 -14.05 -38.79 2.73
C LYS A 2 -13.15 -37.58 3.04
N GLN A 3 -13.10 -36.59 2.15
CA GLN A 3 -12.51 -35.29 2.46
C GLN A 3 -13.58 -34.45 3.15
N GLU A 4 -13.29 -34.06 4.38
CA GLU A 4 -14.11 -33.16 5.17
C GLU A 4 -14.20 -31.81 4.46
N THR A 5 -15.40 -31.44 4.03
CA THR A 5 -15.76 -30.05 3.74
C THR A 5 -15.52 -29.25 5.02
N LYS A 6 -14.42 -28.48 5.06
CA LYS A 6 -14.24 -27.49 6.14
C LYS A 6 -15.33 -26.44 5.98
N ASP A 7 -16.27 -26.48 6.93
CA ASP A 7 -17.46 -25.65 6.98
C ASP A 7 -17.10 -24.16 6.89
N SER A 8 -17.73 -23.46 5.94
CA SER A 8 -17.69 -22.01 5.88
C SER A 8 -18.54 -21.45 7.01
N ILE A 9 -17.94 -20.67 7.91
CA ILE A 9 -18.64 -20.08 9.05
C ILE A 9 -19.30 -18.76 8.62
N LEU A 10 -20.62 -18.68 8.77
CA LEU A 10 -21.41 -17.49 8.45
C LEU A 10 -21.81 -16.76 9.74
N GLY A 11 -21.56 -15.45 9.79
CA GLY A 11 -21.85 -14.64 10.97
C GLY A 11 -22.05 -13.17 10.65
N ARG A 12 -22.59 -12.42 11.62
CA ARG A 12 -22.77 -10.96 11.54
C ARG A 12 -21.56 -10.26 12.15
N VAL A 13 -20.95 -9.35 11.40
CA VAL A 13 -19.87 -8.49 11.91
C VAL A 13 -20.43 -7.59 13.02
N THR A 14 -19.75 -7.56 14.16
CA THR A 14 -20.11 -6.74 15.32
C THR A 14 -18.86 -6.28 16.06
N SER A 15 -19.02 -5.23 16.87
CA SER A 15 -18.01 -4.80 17.85
C SER A 15 -18.50 -5.11 19.27
N ARG A 16 -17.57 -5.42 20.17
CA ARG A 16 -17.82 -5.50 21.62
C ARG A 16 -16.58 -5.11 22.40
N GLU A 17 -16.72 -4.94 23.72
CA GLU A 17 -15.56 -4.80 24.61
C GLU A 17 -15.05 -6.19 25.01
N CYS A 18 -13.72 -6.37 24.97
CA CYS A 18 -13.08 -7.62 25.35
C CYS A 18 -13.34 -7.90 26.84
N PRO A 19 -13.92 -9.05 27.21
CA PRO A 19 -14.27 -9.36 28.59
C PRO A 19 -13.06 -9.53 29.51
N LEU A 20 -11.85 -9.65 28.95
CA LEU A 20 -10.61 -9.85 29.71
C LEU A 20 -9.89 -8.53 30.05
N CYS A 21 -9.93 -7.54 29.16
CA CYS A 21 -9.13 -6.32 29.32
C CYS A 21 -9.82 -5.03 28.84
N GLY A 22 -11.09 -5.09 28.41
CA GLY A 22 -11.91 -3.90 28.13
C GLY A 22 -11.58 -3.12 26.86
N HIS A 23 -10.63 -3.57 26.03
CA HIS A 23 -10.40 -2.93 24.74
C HIS A 23 -11.53 -3.26 23.76
N HIS A 24 -11.73 -2.39 22.78
CA HIS A 24 -12.70 -2.60 21.71
C HIS A 24 -12.21 -3.65 20.72
N GLU A 25 -12.96 -4.73 20.55
CA GLU A 25 -12.68 -5.79 19.59
C GLU A 25 -13.77 -5.87 18.50
N ILE A 26 -13.33 -6.04 17.25
CA ILE A 26 -14.20 -6.25 16.09
C ILE A 26 -14.14 -7.73 15.74
N GLY A 27 -15.29 -8.34 15.47
CA GLY A 27 -15.38 -9.76 15.15
C GLY A 27 -16.65 -10.10 14.40
N PHE A 28 -16.89 -11.38 14.14
CA PHE A 28 -18.18 -11.86 13.66
C PHE A 28 -18.82 -12.80 14.68
N VAL A 29 -20.14 -12.70 14.80
CA VAL A 29 -20.94 -13.60 15.63
C VAL A 29 -21.63 -14.62 14.75
N THR A 30 -21.37 -15.91 14.97
CA THR A 30 -22.01 -17.01 14.24
C THR A 30 -23.50 -17.08 14.53
N GLN A 31 -24.24 -17.88 13.76
CA GLN A 31 -25.66 -18.14 14.04
C GLN A 31 -25.88 -18.75 15.43
N ASP A 32 -24.89 -19.48 15.96
CA ASP A 32 -24.90 -20.08 17.28
C ASP A 32 -24.52 -19.10 18.41
N GLY A 33 -24.24 -17.83 18.07
CA GLY A 33 -23.93 -16.77 19.04
C GLY A 33 -22.46 -16.72 19.47
N GLU A 34 -21.59 -17.54 18.87
CA GLU A 34 -20.16 -17.56 19.16
C GLU A 34 -19.46 -16.37 18.49
N PHE A 35 -18.61 -15.66 19.24
CA PHE A 35 -17.87 -14.50 18.73
C PHE A 35 -16.45 -14.91 18.32
N HIS A 36 -16.09 -14.60 17.08
CA HIS A 36 -14.74 -14.76 16.55
C HIS A 36 -14.12 -13.37 16.30
N SER A 37 -13.06 -13.05 17.03
CA SER A 37 -12.32 -11.79 16.88
C SER A 37 -11.57 -11.72 15.55
N LEU A 38 -11.66 -10.59 14.87
CA LEU A 38 -10.83 -10.25 13.70
C LEU A 38 -9.62 -9.46 14.18
N SER A 39 -8.44 -10.06 14.06
CA SER A 39 -7.17 -9.39 14.35
C SER A 39 -6.65 -8.66 13.12
N PRO A 40 -5.86 -7.58 13.28
CA PRO A 40 -5.10 -7.00 12.17
C PRO A 40 -4.34 -8.10 11.39
N GLY A 41 -4.43 -8.06 10.05
CA GLY A 41 -3.88 -9.12 9.19
C GLY A 41 -4.79 -10.34 8.93
N SER A 42 -5.99 -10.39 9.52
CA SER A 42 -6.95 -11.47 9.24
C SER A 42 -7.48 -11.38 7.81
N PHE A 43 -7.41 -12.48 7.07
CA PHE A 43 -8.04 -12.61 5.76
C PHE A 43 -9.51 -12.99 5.90
N ILE A 44 -10.40 -12.19 5.31
CA ILE A 44 -11.82 -12.48 5.22
C ILE A 44 -12.20 -12.83 3.77
N ARG A 45 -13.08 -13.81 3.59
CA ARG A 45 -13.67 -14.15 2.30
C ARG A 45 -15.15 -13.80 2.35
N VAL A 46 -15.55 -12.77 1.62
CA VAL A 46 -16.97 -12.44 1.42
C VAL A 46 -17.46 -13.24 0.22
N LEU A 47 -18.39 -14.15 0.46
CA LEU A 47 -19.10 -14.87 -0.60
C LEU A 47 -20.34 -14.06 -0.94
N GLU A 48 -20.39 -13.45 -2.13
CA GLU A 48 -21.64 -12.86 -2.63
C GLU A 48 -22.64 -14.00 -2.89
N PRO A 49 -23.84 -13.98 -2.29
CA PRO A 49 -24.85 -14.96 -2.65
C PRO A 49 -25.20 -14.76 -4.14
N PRO A 50 -25.29 -15.85 -4.93
CA PRO A 50 -25.63 -15.74 -6.34
C PRO A 50 -27.01 -15.10 -6.47
N SER A 51 -27.05 -13.97 -7.19
CA SER A 51 -28.31 -13.34 -7.61
C SER A 51 -29.14 -14.37 -8.37
N GLN A 52 -30.27 -14.78 -7.78
CA GLN A 52 -31.16 -15.75 -8.38
C GLN A 52 -31.91 -15.15 -9.57
N VAL A 53 -31.46 -15.43 -10.80
CA VAL A 53 -32.34 -15.57 -11.97
C VAL A 53 -31.73 -16.55 -12.99
N GLY A 54 -32.39 -17.70 -13.21
CA GLY A 54 -32.33 -18.45 -14.48
C GLY A 54 -31.54 -19.77 -14.50
N PRO A 55 -31.98 -20.79 -15.27
CA PRO A 55 -31.68 -22.19 -14.99
C PRO A 55 -30.37 -22.70 -15.57
N VAL A 56 -29.80 -23.63 -14.79
CA VAL A 56 -28.80 -24.68 -15.06
C VAL A 56 -28.49 -24.93 -16.54
N ARG A 57 -27.21 -24.77 -16.90
CA ARG A 57 -26.55 -25.59 -17.90
C ARG A 57 -25.17 -26.00 -17.40
N ASP A 58 -24.99 -27.32 -17.30
CA ASP A 58 -23.71 -28.01 -17.21
C ASP A 58 -22.66 -27.34 -18.09
N LYS A 59 -21.51 -27.01 -17.52
CA LYS A 59 -20.29 -26.85 -18.31
C LYS A 59 -19.03 -26.99 -17.46
N LEU A 60 -18.42 -28.16 -17.68
CA LEU A 60 -17.01 -28.49 -17.60
C LEU A 60 -16.27 -28.14 -16.30
N GLU A 61 -15.98 -29.22 -15.57
CA GLU A 61 -14.70 -29.46 -14.91
C GLU A 61 -13.56 -28.83 -15.73
N THR A 62 -13.07 -27.69 -15.25
CA THR A 62 -11.76 -27.19 -15.63
C THR A 62 -10.85 -27.56 -14.46
N PRO A 63 -9.68 -28.20 -14.70
CA PRO A 63 -8.80 -28.59 -13.62
C PRO A 63 -8.42 -27.33 -12.85
N ILE A 64 -8.60 -27.35 -11.52
CA ILE A 64 -8.06 -26.32 -10.64
C ILE A 64 -6.54 -26.35 -10.87
N PRO A 65 -5.92 -25.26 -11.37
CA PRO A 65 -4.47 -25.16 -11.31
C PRO A 65 -4.13 -25.14 -9.82
N THR A 66 -3.39 -26.15 -9.41
CA THR A 66 -2.65 -26.12 -8.15
C THR A 66 -1.57 -25.06 -8.32
N GLU A 67 -1.93 -23.80 -8.13
CA GLU A 67 -1.02 -22.67 -8.00
C GLU A 67 -1.32 -22.00 -6.65
N MET A 68 -1.09 -22.76 -5.57
CA MET A 68 -0.43 -22.13 -4.44
C MET A 68 0.98 -21.79 -4.91
N GLU A 69 1.37 -20.53 -4.73
CA GLU A 69 2.68 -19.92 -5.04
C GLU A 69 2.85 -19.27 -6.42
N GLU A 70 2.08 -18.20 -6.68
CA GLU A 70 2.73 -16.95 -7.06
C GLU A 70 2.17 -15.84 -6.17
N GLN A 71 2.93 -15.48 -5.14
CA GLN A 71 2.87 -14.12 -4.59
C GLN A 71 2.99 -13.19 -5.79
N GLY A 72 1.88 -12.57 -6.20
CA GLY A 72 1.88 -11.69 -7.35
C GLY A 72 2.88 -10.57 -7.08
N ARG A 73 4.07 -10.68 -7.66
CA ARG A 73 5.18 -9.75 -7.42
C ARG A 73 4.66 -8.33 -7.56
N ASP A 74 4.97 -7.49 -6.58
CA ASP A 74 4.68 -6.06 -6.67
C ASP A 74 5.26 -5.55 -7.99
N ARG A 75 4.49 -4.71 -8.68
CA ARG A 75 4.89 -4.11 -9.94
C ARG A 75 5.45 -2.72 -9.66
N LEU A 76 6.66 -2.47 -10.14
CA LEU A 76 7.20 -1.12 -10.16
C LEU A 76 6.32 -0.18 -10.99
N TRP A 77 6.00 0.97 -10.41
CA TRP A 77 5.44 2.10 -11.13
C TRP A 77 6.31 3.34 -10.96
N VAL A 78 6.68 3.94 -12.08
CA VAL A 78 7.47 5.17 -12.17
C VAL A 78 6.71 6.17 -13.04
N PRO A 79 6.58 7.43 -12.62
CA PRO A 79 6.11 8.48 -13.52
C PRO A 79 7.09 8.67 -14.68
N GLU A 80 6.63 8.41 -15.91
CA GLU A 80 7.49 8.41 -17.10
C GLU A 80 8.35 9.68 -17.26
N PRO A 81 7.84 10.92 -17.03
CA PRO A 81 8.66 12.12 -17.13
C PRO A 81 9.81 12.18 -16.13
N LEU A 82 9.70 11.48 -15.00
CA LEU A 82 10.65 11.54 -13.89
C LEU A 82 11.70 10.44 -13.96
N ARG A 83 11.54 9.48 -14.86
CA ARG A 83 12.37 8.26 -14.96
C ARG A 83 13.86 8.55 -15.21
N GLY A 84 14.17 9.67 -15.85
CA GLY A 84 15.55 10.08 -16.11
C GLY A 84 16.30 10.67 -14.90
N ASP A 85 15.61 11.15 -13.87
CA ASP A 85 16.24 11.79 -12.71
C ASP A 85 16.23 10.87 -11.49
N LYS A 86 17.40 10.61 -10.89
CA LYS A 86 17.53 9.68 -9.77
C LYS A 86 16.76 10.10 -8.53
N VAL A 87 16.80 11.38 -8.19
CA VAL A 87 16.14 11.88 -6.99
C VAL A 87 14.63 11.83 -7.18
N LEU A 88 14.14 12.26 -8.34
CA LEU A 88 12.71 12.29 -8.62
C LEU A 88 12.12 10.88 -8.78
N ARG A 89 12.82 9.96 -9.45
CA ARG A 89 12.36 8.56 -9.50
C ARG A 89 12.35 7.93 -8.11
N LEU A 90 13.37 8.14 -7.28
CA LEU A 90 13.37 7.59 -5.92
C LEU A 90 12.30 8.22 -5.03
N LYS A 91 12.02 9.53 -5.19
CA LYS A 91 10.96 10.23 -4.46
C LYS A 91 9.58 9.69 -4.84
N TYR A 92 9.28 9.61 -6.13
CA TYR A 92 7.92 9.39 -6.61
C TYR A 92 7.59 7.96 -7.04
N SER A 93 8.56 7.08 -7.28
CA SER A 93 8.28 5.70 -7.67
C SER A 93 7.73 4.90 -6.51
N VAL A 94 6.82 3.98 -6.81
CA VAL A 94 6.13 3.12 -5.84
C VAL A 94 6.02 1.69 -6.36
N LEU A 95 5.93 0.73 -5.44
CA LEU A 95 5.62 -0.65 -5.74
C LEU A 95 4.12 -0.86 -5.57
N VAL A 96 3.46 -1.43 -6.58
CA VAL A 96 2.00 -1.53 -6.64
C VAL A 96 1.62 -2.98 -6.79
N LYS A 97 0.69 -3.43 -5.96
CA LYS A 97 0.17 -4.80 -6.04
C LYS A 97 -0.45 -5.06 -7.41
N LYS A 98 0.08 -6.06 -8.13
CA LYS A 98 -0.29 -6.38 -9.52
C LYS A 98 -1.80 -6.55 -9.73
N HIS A 99 -2.52 -7.08 -8.74
CA HIS A 99 -3.97 -7.30 -8.82
C HIS A 99 -4.81 -6.01 -8.73
N LEU A 100 -4.25 -4.92 -8.18
CA LEU A 100 -4.91 -3.61 -8.11
C LEU A 100 -4.60 -2.74 -9.34
N PHE A 101 -3.48 -3.00 -10.02
CA PHE A 101 -3.03 -2.21 -11.15
C PHE A 101 -3.67 -2.66 -12.46
N LYS A 102 -4.63 -1.87 -12.96
CA LYS A 102 -5.35 -2.12 -14.23
C LYS A 102 -4.71 -1.45 -15.46
N GLY A 103 -3.46 -1.00 -15.37
CA GLY A 103 -2.72 -0.38 -16.48
C GLY A 103 -2.62 1.14 -16.39
N GLU A 104 -3.56 1.81 -15.72
CA GLU A 104 -3.48 3.25 -15.43
C GLU A 104 -3.30 3.48 -13.93
N MET A 105 -2.45 4.44 -13.58
CA MET A 105 -2.25 4.86 -12.19
C MET A 105 -3.28 5.92 -11.82
N LEU A 106 -4.13 5.60 -10.85
CA LEU A 106 -5.08 6.52 -10.25
C LEU A 106 -4.46 7.17 -9.02
N GLY A 107 -4.86 8.41 -8.72
CA GLY A 107 -4.34 9.16 -7.57
C GLY A 107 -4.52 8.43 -6.23
N GLU A 108 -5.68 7.80 -6.02
CA GLU A 108 -5.96 7.02 -4.80
C GLU A 108 -5.11 5.75 -4.71
N LEU A 109 -4.88 5.07 -5.85
CA LEU A 109 -4.01 3.90 -5.90
C LEU A 109 -2.56 4.29 -5.63
N TYR A 110 -2.13 5.44 -6.14
CA TYR A 110 -0.80 6.00 -5.88
C TYR A 110 -0.60 6.31 -4.40
N GLU A 111 -1.57 6.94 -3.76
CA GLU A 111 -1.55 7.26 -2.33
C GLU A 111 -1.38 6.00 -1.47
N LEU A 112 -2.15 4.94 -1.74
CA LEU A 112 -2.01 3.66 -1.05
C LEU A 112 -0.62 3.05 -1.26
N ALA A 113 -0.11 3.05 -2.50
CA ALA A 113 1.21 2.52 -2.81
C ALA A 113 2.34 3.36 -2.18
N TYR A 114 2.14 4.66 -2.01
CA TYR A 114 3.06 5.56 -1.33
C TYR A 114 3.09 5.30 0.19
N LEU A 115 1.93 5.05 0.82
CA LEU A 115 1.86 4.62 2.21
C LEU A 115 2.57 3.27 2.43
N GLU A 116 2.34 2.28 1.55
CA GLU A 116 3.04 0.99 1.61
C GLU A 116 4.56 1.15 1.44
N LYS A 117 5.00 2.11 0.61
CA LYS A 117 6.41 2.45 0.48
C LYS A 117 6.98 3.03 1.79
N LEU A 118 6.27 3.95 2.43
CA LEU A 118 6.71 4.52 3.73
C LEU A 118 6.80 3.43 4.80
N GLU A 119 5.79 2.56 4.88
CA GLU A 119 5.77 1.41 5.79
C GLU A 119 7.03 0.54 5.61
N LYS A 120 7.33 0.14 4.37
CA LYS A 120 8.54 -0.63 4.04
C LYS A 120 9.83 0.10 4.40
N LEU A 121 9.89 1.43 4.23
CA LEU A 121 11.08 2.21 4.61
C LEU A 121 11.26 2.25 6.13
N ILE A 122 10.17 2.36 6.89
CA ILE A 122 10.17 2.31 8.35
C ILE A 122 10.63 0.93 8.86
N GLU A 123 10.14 -0.16 8.26
CA GLU A 123 10.55 -1.53 8.61
C GLU A 123 12.05 -1.79 8.44
N LYS A 124 12.69 -1.09 7.48
CA LYS A 124 14.14 -1.21 7.25
C LYS A 124 14.99 -0.49 8.30
N VAL A 125 14.40 0.34 9.17
CA VAL A 125 15.15 1.07 10.19
C VAL A 125 15.48 0.13 11.35
N LEU A 126 16.73 -0.32 11.42
CA LEU A 126 17.19 -1.26 12.45
C LEU A 126 18.11 -0.62 13.50
N ASP A 127 19.00 0.30 13.08
CA ASP A 127 20.12 0.74 13.92
C ASP A 127 19.84 2.00 14.74
N VAL A 128 18.99 2.89 14.23
CA VAL A 128 18.65 4.17 14.87
C VAL A 128 17.19 4.14 15.31
N PRO A 129 16.85 4.47 16.56
CA PRO A 129 15.46 4.56 16.99
C PRO A 129 14.68 5.52 16.09
N LEU A 130 13.55 5.08 15.54
CA LEU A 130 12.76 5.87 14.60
C LEU A 130 12.37 7.25 15.15
N ALA A 131 12.09 7.34 16.46
CA ALA A 131 11.82 8.61 17.14
C ALA A 131 12.95 9.65 16.94
N VAL A 132 14.22 9.20 16.94
CA VAL A 132 15.39 10.07 16.72
C VAL A 132 15.43 10.54 15.26
N VAL A 133 15.10 9.66 14.31
CA VAL A 133 15.00 10.02 12.89
C VAL A 133 13.92 11.08 12.70
N LEU A 134 12.72 10.86 13.23
CA LEU A 134 11.59 11.80 13.08
C LEU A 134 11.82 13.13 13.82
N ASP A 135 12.52 13.12 14.94
CA ASP A 135 12.93 14.36 15.63
C ASP A 135 13.89 15.19 14.78
N ARG A 136 14.87 14.54 14.12
CA ARG A 136 15.86 15.20 13.26
C ARG A 136 15.23 15.90 12.06
N PHE A 137 14.28 15.24 11.39
CA PHE A 137 13.68 15.75 10.15
C PHE A 137 12.45 16.64 10.38
N PHE A 138 11.65 16.35 11.40
CA PHE A 138 10.33 16.97 11.57
C PHE A 138 10.06 17.51 12.98
N SER A 139 10.99 17.33 13.94
CA SER A 139 10.74 17.61 15.36
C SER A 139 9.47 16.91 15.88
N ALA A 140 9.20 15.70 15.38
CA ALA A 140 7.98 14.94 15.64
C ALA A 140 8.27 13.50 16.13
N PRO A 141 9.06 13.31 17.20
CA PRO A 141 9.39 11.98 17.73
C PRO A 141 8.15 11.20 18.21
N HIS A 142 7.06 11.90 18.57
CA HIS A 142 5.81 11.29 19.05
C HIS A 142 5.11 10.44 17.99
N LEU A 143 5.42 10.64 16.71
CA LEU A 143 4.85 9.87 15.61
C LEU A 143 5.40 8.44 15.54
N ALA A 144 6.54 8.14 16.18
CA ALA A 144 7.18 6.82 16.15
C ALA A 144 6.50 5.77 17.07
N SER A 145 5.20 5.90 17.32
CA SER A 145 4.44 5.02 18.21
C SER A 145 3.51 4.10 17.41
N GLY A 146 3.66 2.79 17.59
CA GLY A 146 2.82 1.78 16.95
C GLY A 146 3.63 0.82 16.07
N ASP A 147 2.93 0.10 15.20
CA ASP A 147 3.56 -0.66 14.12
C ASP A 147 3.94 0.25 12.93
N SER A 148 4.74 -0.26 12.00
CA SER A 148 5.24 0.51 10.85
C SER A 148 4.14 1.14 10.01
N ARG A 149 2.98 0.47 9.91
CA ARG A 149 1.82 0.96 9.18
C ARG A 149 1.16 2.13 9.91
N GLN A 150 0.92 1.99 11.21
CA GLN A 150 0.37 3.05 12.05
C GLN A 150 1.25 4.30 12.01
N ILE A 151 2.57 4.11 12.04
CA ILE A 151 3.53 5.20 11.96
C ILE A 151 3.48 5.86 10.57
N ALA A 152 3.47 5.08 9.48
CA ALA A 152 3.32 5.63 8.12
C ALA A 152 2.03 6.45 7.95
N GLU A 153 0.91 5.94 8.46
CA GLU A 153 -0.39 6.62 8.45
C GLU A 153 -0.36 7.92 9.29
N ALA A 154 0.30 7.90 10.46
CA ALA A 154 0.45 9.07 11.31
C ALA A 154 1.34 10.13 10.67
N MET A 155 2.49 9.74 10.10
CA MET A 155 3.38 10.60 9.31
C MET A 155 2.64 11.25 8.15
N TYR A 156 1.88 10.46 7.38
CA TYR A 156 1.09 11.01 6.27
C TYR A 156 -0.02 11.95 6.74
N ARG A 157 -0.60 11.74 7.93
CA ARG A 157 -1.66 12.61 8.44
C ARG A 157 -1.14 13.92 9.01
N GLU A 158 0.01 13.89 9.67
CA GLU A 158 0.51 15.04 10.44
C GLU A 158 1.60 15.84 9.74
N LEU A 159 2.37 15.23 8.82
CA LEU A 159 3.50 15.88 8.17
C LEU A 159 3.15 16.33 6.75
N ASP A 160 3.14 17.64 6.51
CA ASP A 160 2.80 18.19 5.21
C ASP A 160 3.87 17.88 4.15
N GLU A 161 5.13 17.73 4.55
CA GLU A 161 6.25 17.29 3.71
C GLU A 161 6.02 15.88 3.15
N ILE A 162 5.33 15.02 3.90
CA ILE A 162 5.00 13.66 3.48
C ILE A 162 3.76 13.64 2.58
N LYS A 163 2.77 14.51 2.83
CA LYS A 163 1.55 14.64 2.00
C LYS A 163 1.84 15.26 0.64
N ARG A 164 2.67 16.30 0.63
CA ARG A 164 2.88 17.15 -0.55
C ARG A 164 3.28 16.39 -1.81
N PRO A 165 4.21 15.39 -1.78
CA PRO A 165 4.51 14.57 -2.94
C PRO A 165 3.29 13.84 -3.51
N VAL A 166 2.41 13.34 -2.64
CA VAL A 166 1.17 12.65 -3.03
C VAL A 166 0.20 13.63 -3.64
N GLU A 167 -0.02 14.80 -3.03
CA GLU A 167 -0.91 15.84 -3.57
C GLU A 167 -0.46 16.33 -4.96
N LEU A 168 0.84 16.56 -5.14
CA LEU A 168 1.42 16.95 -6.43
C LEU A 168 1.23 15.85 -7.47
N MET A 169 1.48 14.60 -7.09
CA MET A 169 1.32 13.46 -8.00
C MET A 169 -0.14 13.25 -8.39
N ARG A 170 -1.07 13.33 -7.43
CA ARG A 170 -2.51 13.25 -7.68
C ARG A 170 -2.95 14.34 -8.65
N GLY A 171 -2.56 15.59 -8.40
CA GLY A 171 -2.87 16.72 -9.28
C GLY A 171 -2.32 16.56 -10.69
N TRP A 172 -1.14 15.95 -10.84
CA TRP A 172 -0.59 15.61 -12.15
C TRP A 172 -1.29 14.42 -12.81
N LEU A 173 -1.62 13.35 -12.08
CA LEU A 173 -2.32 12.18 -12.62
C LEU A 173 -3.72 12.53 -13.15
N GLU A 174 -4.43 13.47 -12.50
CA GLU A 174 -5.78 13.89 -12.89
C GLU A 174 -5.82 14.69 -14.20
N ARG A 175 -4.84 15.55 -14.45
CA ARG A 175 -4.88 16.51 -15.58
C ARG A 175 -3.76 16.33 -16.61
N ARG A 176 -2.66 15.69 -16.22
CA ARG A 176 -1.43 15.47 -17.01
C ARG A 176 -0.92 16.74 -17.70
N GLU A 177 -1.03 17.89 -17.03
CA GLU A 177 -0.62 19.20 -17.53
C GLU A 177 0.85 19.50 -17.21
N ASP A 178 1.54 20.19 -18.14
CA ASP A 178 2.95 20.60 -17.98
C ASP A 178 3.17 21.51 -16.77
N ARG A 179 2.17 22.33 -16.41
CA ARG A 179 2.24 23.17 -15.19
C ARG A 179 2.33 22.32 -13.92
N ARG A 180 1.57 21.22 -13.84
CA ARG A 180 1.61 20.29 -12.71
C ARG A 180 2.89 19.47 -12.70
N LEU A 181 3.41 19.14 -13.89
CA LEU A 181 4.73 18.53 -14.02
C LEU A 181 5.83 19.47 -13.51
N ALA A 182 5.76 20.77 -13.82
CA ALA A 182 6.71 21.76 -13.31
C ALA A 182 6.69 21.85 -11.77
N GLU A 183 5.50 21.72 -11.15
CA GLU A 183 5.37 21.67 -9.69
C GLU A 183 6.02 20.40 -9.09
N LEU A 184 5.97 19.26 -9.78
CA LEU A 184 6.57 17.99 -9.34
C LEU A 184 8.11 18.01 -9.35
N ILE A 185 8.71 18.71 -10.31
CA ILE A 185 10.15 18.72 -10.55
C ILE A 185 10.87 19.90 -9.90
N ALA A 186 10.13 20.89 -9.39
CA ALA A 186 10.69 22.08 -8.75
C ALA A 186 11.67 21.68 -7.62
N PRO A 187 12.84 22.35 -7.52
CA PRO A 187 13.23 23.56 -8.24
C PRO A 187 13.89 23.32 -9.62
N LYS A 188 13.94 22.07 -10.12
CA LYS A 188 14.56 21.76 -11.42
C LYS A 188 13.66 22.20 -12.59
N ALA A 189 14.28 22.47 -13.73
CA ALA A 189 13.59 22.71 -14.99
C ALA A 189 13.35 21.38 -15.73
N ILE A 190 12.35 21.33 -16.63
CA ILE A 190 12.00 20.11 -17.38
C ILE A 190 13.19 19.65 -18.22
N GLU A 191 13.98 20.58 -18.75
CA GLU A 191 15.17 20.33 -19.57
C GLU A 191 16.33 19.72 -18.77
N ALA A 192 16.26 19.78 -17.44
CA ALA A 192 17.24 19.18 -16.53
C ALA A 192 16.87 17.74 -16.13
N LEU A 193 15.71 17.23 -16.55
CA LEU A 193 15.37 15.83 -16.40
C LEU A 193 16.34 14.98 -17.22
N GLY A 194 16.88 13.91 -16.61
CA GLY A 194 17.85 13.06 -17.26
C GLY A 194 17.32 12.55 -18.60
N ARG A 195 18.16 12.60 -19.64
CA ARG A 195 17.77 12.27 -21.02
C ARG A 195 17.62 10.77 -21.25
N GLU A 196 18.21 9.96 -20.38
CA GLU A 196 18.19 8.50 -20.47
C GLU A 196 17.30 7.94 -19.35
N PRO A 197 16.13 7.37 -19.68
CA PRO A 197 15.26 6.74 -18.71
C PRO A 197 15.92 5.48 -18.13
N ALA A 198 15.93 5.34 -16.80
CA ALA A 198 16.39 4.13 -16.15
C ALA A 198 15.44 2.95 -16.43
N GLU A 199 16.00 1.76 -16.62
CA GLU A 199 15.23 0.52 -16.77
C GLU A 199 14.58 0.09 -15.45
N ASP A 200 13.45 -0.61 -15.53
CA ASP A 200 12.67 -1.04 -14.35
C ASP A 200 13.53 -1.80 -13.32
N GLY A 201 14.37 -2.74 -13.78
CA GLY A 201 15.25 -3.51 -12.89
C GLY A 201 16.35 -2.68 -12.21
N GLN A 202 16.73 -1.54 -12.77
CA GLN A 202 17.62 -0.60 -12.09
C GLN A 202 16.86 0.16 -11.00
N VAL A 203 15.66 0.65 -11.31
CA VAL A 203 14.86 1.43 -10.35
C VAL A 203 14.40 0.55 -9.19
N GLU A 204 14.05 -0.72 -9.43
CA GLU A 204 13.71 -1.68 -8.37
C GLU A 204 14.87 -1.84 -7.37
N LYS A 205 16.10 -2.06 -7.86
CA LYS A 205 17.29 -2.15 -6.99
C LYS A 205 17.56 -0.87 -6.20
N GLU A 206 17.33 0.27 -6.83
CA GLU A 206 17.50 1.57 -6.16
C GLU A 206 16.45 1.76 -5.05
N LEU A 207 15.20 1.33 -5.25
CA LEU A 207 14.16 1.35 -4.22
C LEU A 207 14.39 0.31 -3.12
N GLU A 208 14.94 -0.85 -3.46
CA GLU A 208 15.33 -1.87 -2.49
C GLU A 208 16.47 -1.38 -1.59
N GLY A 209 17.44 -0.65 -2.15
CA GLY A 209 18.54 -0.04 -1.40
C GLY A 209 18.17 1.25 -0.65
N LEU A 210 17.05 1.89 -0.98
CA LEU A 210 16.63 3.15 -0.38
C LEU A 210 16.35 2.98 1.12
N THR A 211 16.99 3.83 1.92
CA THR A 211 16.75 3.97 3.36
C THR A 211 15.71 5.05 3.66
N LEU A 212 15.11 5.01 4.85
CA LEU A 212 14.17 6.04 5.27
C LEU A 212 14.84 7.42 5.32
N GLU A 213 16.04 7.54 5.88
CA GLU A 213 16.72 8.83 6.02
C GLU A 213 17.03 9.47 4.66
N GLU A 214 17.56 8.70 3.70
CA GLU A 214 17.77 9.16 2.33
C GLU A 214 16.46 9.62 1.69
N PHE A 215 15.36 8.89 1.94
CA PHE A 215 14.05 9.28 1.46
C PHE A 215 13.58 10.62 2.04
N LEU A 216 13.73 10.80 3.36
CA LEU A 216 13.33 12.03 4.05
C LEU A 216 14.16 13.25 3.63
N GLU A 217 15.45 13.07 3.31
CA GLU A 217 16.31 14.13 2.76
C GLU A 217 15.86 14.67 1.39
N MET A 218 15.08 13.88 0.64
CA MET A 218 14.60 14.25 -0.70
C MET A 218 13.24 14.98 -0.69
N LEU A 219 12.56 15.08 0.45
CA LEU A 219 11.22 15.68 0.56
C LEU A 219 11.25 17.19 0.42
#